data_AF-L7VYM0-F1
#
_entry.id   AF-L7VYM0-F1
#
_cell.length_a   1.000
_cell.length_b   1.000
_cell.length_c   1.000
_cell.angle_alpha   90.00
_cell.angle_beta   90.00
_cell.angle_gamma   90.00
#
_symmetry.space_group_name_H-M   'P 1'
#
loop_
_entity.id
_entity.type
_entity.pdbx_description
1 polymer ?
#
loop_
_entity_poly.entity_id
_entity_poly.type
_entity_poly.pdbx_seq_one_letter_code
_entity_poly.pdbx_strand_id
1 'polypeptide(L)'
;MPVIGTFKADKDGYAGTIRTLTVNAKVRIVANDQKQSQGAPDFRVLVGTTEIGAAWRKSSEDHGSYLSIRLDDPSFSEPIRAALMENSDDGALPMLWRREKRET
;
A
#
# COMPACT_ATOMS: atom_id res chain seq x y z
N MET A 1 -5.77 -3.71 13.72
CA MET A 1 -4.55 -3.39 12.93
C MET A 1 -4.29 -1.90 13.05
N PRO A 2 -3.06 -1.44 13.31
CA PRO A 2 -2.76 0.00 13.35
C PRO A 2 -2.82 0.62 11.95
N VAL A 3 -3.37 1.83 11.86
CA VAL A 3 -3.33 2.66 10.64
C VAL A 3 -2.00 3.39 10.61
N ILE A 4 -1.21 3.15 9.57
CA ILE A 4 0.12 3.77 9.39
C ILE A 4 0.13 4.83 8.30
N GLY A 5 -0.99 5.05 7.62
CA GLY A 5 -1.12 6.09 6.62
C GLY A 5 -2.56 6.34 6.21
N THR A 6 -2.77 7.51 5.62
CA THR A 6 -4.06 7.94 5.08
C THR A 6 -3.85 8.41 3.66
N PHE A 7 -4.66 7.88 2.76
CA PHE A 7 -4.59 8.11 1.33
C PHE A 7 -5.92 8.65 0.80
N LYS A 8 -5.91 9.11 -0.44
CA LYS A 8 -7.10 9.43 -1.22
C LYS A 8 -6.89 8.92 -2.64
N ALA A 9 -7.99 8.70 -3.36
CA ALA A 9 -7.91 8.52 -4.80
C ALA A 9 -7.26 9.76 -5.44
N ASP A 10 -6.38 9.52 -6.40
CA ASP A 10 -5.73 10.52 -7.24
C ASP A 10 -5.83 10.02 -8.70
N LYS A 11 -5.54 10.89 -9.67
CA LYS A 11 -5.79 10.67 -11.12
C LYS A 11 -5.70 9.20 -11.57
N ASP A 12 -4.51 8.60 -11.41
CA ASP A 12 -4.21 7.24 -11.90
C ASP A 12 -3.84 6.27 -10.76
N GLY A 13 -4.40 6.50 -9.56
CA GLY A 13 -4.17 5.65 -8.41
C GLY A 13 -4.50 6.33 -7.08
N TYR A 14 -3.51 6.40 -6.18
CA TYR A 14 -3.71 6.91 -4.83
C TYR A 14 -2.54 7.76 -4.37
N ALA A 15 -2.82 8.79 -3.59
CA ALA A 15 -1.79 9.62 -2.95
C ALA A 15 -2.08 9.79 -1.47
N GLY A 16 -1.05 9.77 -0.65
CA GLY A 16 -1.20 9.84 0.79
C GLY A 16 0.10 10.04 1.52
N THR A 17 0.04 9.91 2.85
CA THR A 17 1.21 9.98 3.71
C THR A 17 1.28 8.74 4.58
N ILE A 18 2.45 8.12 4.64
CA ILE A 18 2.78 7.09 5.64
C ILE A 18 3.50 7.78 6.78
N ARG A 19 3.01 7.58 8.00
CA ARG A 19 3.58 8.13 9.22
C ARG A 19 3.66 7.06 10.31
N THR A 20 4.89 6.77 10.73
CA THR A 20 5.23 5.90 11.86
C THR A 20 6.21 6.64 12.78
N LEU A 21 6.78 5.95 13.77
CA LEU A 21 7.80 6.53 14.64
C LEU A 21 9.07 6.95 13.90
N THR A 22 9.41 6.26 12.80
CA THR A 22 10.66 6.47 12.05
C THR A 22 10.45 6.90 10.60
N VAL A 23 9.22 6.82 10.08
CA VAL A 23 8.89 7.15 8.69
C VAL A 23 7.89 8.30 8.67
N ASN A 24 8.14 9.30 7.82
CA ASN A 24 7.18 10.33 7.46
C ASN A 24 7.36 10.68 5.99
N ALA A 25 6.60 10.02 5.11
CA ALA A 25 6.79 10.10 3.67
C ALA A 25 5.48 10.31 2.92
N LYS A 26 5.51 11.23 1.95
CA LYS A 26 4.45 11.34 0.93
C LYS A 26 4.63 10.22 -0.09
N VAL A 27 3.59 9.43 -0.27
CA VAL A 27 3.62 8.22 -1.08
C VAL A 27 2.57 8.32 -2.18
N ARG A 28 2.93 7.86 -3.38
CA ARG A 28 2.01 7.70 -4.50
C ARG A 28 1.95 6.22 -4.89
N ILE A 29 0.75 5.71 -5.07
CA ILE A 29 0.48 4.37 -5.58
C ILE A 29 -0.06 4.58 -7.00
N VAL A 30 0.69 4.16 -8.00
CA VAL A 30 0.38 4.42 -9.42
C VAL A 30 0.15 3.13 -10.16
N ALA A 31 -0.78 3.12 -11.11
CA ALA A 31 -1.05 1.94 -11.93
C ALA A 31 0.23 1.41 -12.59
N ASN A 32 0.32 0.09 -12.69
CA ASN A 32 1.38 -0.60 -13.42
C ASN A 32 0.88 -0.99 -14.82
N ASP A 33 0.98 -0.04 -15.76
CA ASP A 33 0.51 -0.24 -17.14
C ASP A 33 1.33 -1.28 -17.92
N GLN A 34 2.49 -1.67 -17.41
CA GLN A 34 3.39 -2.64 -18.03
C GLN A 34 3.29 -4.02 -17.35
N LYS A 35 2.08 -4.42 -16.92
CA LYS A 35 1.86 -5.69 -16.23
C LYS A 35 2.25 -6.88 -17.13
N GLN A 36 3.36 -7.56 -16.79
CA GLN A 36 3.94 -8.62 -17.62
C GLN A 36 3.33 -10.02 -17.36
N SER A 37 2.60 -10.20 -16.26
CA SER A 37 1.97 -11.48 -15.91
C SER A 37 0.80 -11.28 -14.94
N GLN A 38 -0.03 -12.32 -14.74
CA GLN A 38 -1.10 -12.33 -13.75
C GLN A 38 -0.61 -12.02 -12.32
N GLY A 39 0.60 -12.49 -11.97
CA GLY A 39 1.20 -12.28 -10.65
C GLY A 39 1.96 -10.96 -10.48
N ALA A 40 2.21 -10.23 -11.58
CA ALA A 40 2.85 -8.93 -11.52
C ALA A 40 1.97 -7.94 -10.72
N PRO A 41 2.57 -6.92 -10.09
CA PRO A 41 1.81 -5.95 -9.32
C PRO A 41 0.87 -5.13 -10.20
N ASP A 42 -0.29 -4.79 -9.66
CA ASP A 42 -1.26 -3.90 -10.30
C ASP A 42 -0.83 -2.43 -10.14
N PHE A 43 -0.08 -2.13 -9.09
CA PHE A 43 0.42 -0.79 -8.79
C PHE A 43 1.87 -0.81 -8.30
N ARG A 44 2.58 0.27 -8.62
CA ARG A 44 3.89 0.60 -8.05
C ARG A 44 3.73 1.62 -6.94
N VAL A 45 4.50 1.48 -5.86
CA VAL A 45 4.48 2.40 -4.72
C VAL A 45 5.73 3.25 -4.75
N LEU A 46 5.55 4.57 -4.81
CA LEU A 46 6.62 5.54 -5.08
C LEU A 46 6.75 6.57 -3.95
N VAL A 47 7.98 6.95 -3.63
CA VAL A 47 8.34 8.18 -2.90
C VAL A 47 9.17 9.05 -3.82
N GLY A 48 8.71 10.27 -4.11
CA GLY A 48 9.30 11.07 -5.18
C GLY A 48 9.23 10.30 -6.50
N THR A 49 10.36 9.99 -7.11
CA THR A 49 10.46 9.15 -8.32
C THR A 49 10.96 7.73 -8.04
N THR A 50 11.26 7.39 -6.79
CA THR A 50 11.85 6.10 -6.39
C THR A 50 10.76 5.11 -6.03
N GLU A 51 10.85 3.89 -6.55
CA GLU A 51 9.98 2.78 -6.19
C GLU A 51 10.43 2.15 -4.87
N ILE A 52 9.50 2.04 -3.92
CA ILE A 52 9.72 1.51 -2.57
C ILE A 52 8.85 0.30 -2.26
N GLY A 53 8.11 -0.19 -3.25
CA GLY A 53 7.17 -1.28 -3.06
C GLY A 53 6.16 -1.42 -4.17
N ALA A 54 5.22 -2.33 -3.95
CA ALA A 54 4.23 -2.73 -4.93
C ALA A 54 2.89 -3.04 -4.26
N ALA A 55 1.82 -2.98 -5.05
CA ALA A 55 0.49 -3.34 -4.59
C ALA A 55 -0.27 -4.20 -5.60
N TRP A 56 -1.16 -5.03 -5.06
CA TRP A 56 -2.06 -5.91 -5.78
C TRP A 56 -3.48 -5.63 -5.32
N ARG A 57 -4.41 -5.47 -6.26
CA ARG A 57 -5.82 -5.36 -5.93
C ARG A 57 -6.36 -6.72 -5.54
N LYS A 58 -7.06 -6.78 -4.41
CA LYS A 58 -7.71 -7.98 -3.90
C LYS A 58 -9.14 -7.64 -3.51
N SER A 59 -10.00 -8.66 -3.54
CA SER A 59 -11.37 -8.60 -3.04
C SER A 59 -11.56 -9.64 -1.95
N SER A 60 -12.36 -9.32 -0.94
CA SER A 60 -12.76 -10.24 0.14
C SER A 60 -14.23 -10.00 0.47
N GLU A 61 -14.94 -11.06 0.86
CA GLU A 61 -16.35 -10.96 1.27
C GLU A 61 -16.53 -10.02 2.47
N ASP A 62 -15.64 -10.10 3.46
CA ASP A 62 -15.74 -9.32 4.70
C ASP A 62 -15.33 -7.85 4.57
N HIS A 63 -14.56 -7.51 3.53
CA HIS A 63 -13.82 -6.25 3.46
C HIS A 63 -13.95 -5.51 2.12
N GLY A 64 -14.59 -6.12 1.12
CA GLY A 64 -14.71 -5.59 -0.23
C GLY A 64 -13.36 -5.50 -0.96
N SER A 65 -13.23 -4.53 -1.86
CA SER A 65 -11.99 -4.28 -2.60
C SER A 65 -10.96 -3.55 -1.73
N TYR A 66 -9.71 -4.00 -1.79
CA TYR A 66 -8.59 -3.38 -1.09
C TYR A 66 -7.29 -3.60 -1.87
N LEU A 67 -6.27 -2.79 -1.59
CA LEU A 67 -4.92 -3.05 -2.09
C LEU A 67 -4.09 -3.78 -1.05
N SER A 68 -3.61 -4.97 -1.39
CA SER A 68 -2.55 -5.66 -0.65
C SER A 68 -1.21 -5.02 -1.03
N ILE A 69 -0.50 -4.45 -0.07
CA ILE A 69 0.71 -3.66 -0.30
C ILE A 69 1.91 -4.33 0.37
N ARG A 70 3.05 -4.35 -0.35
CA ARG A 70 4.36 -4.70 0.18
C ARG A 70 5.30 -3.52 -0.03
N LEU A 71 5.86 -3.00 1.07
CA LEU A 71 6.92 -1.98 1.05
C LEU A 71 8.23 -2.67 1.43
N ASP A 72 9.26 -2.46 0.62
CA ASP A 72 10.53 -3.18 0.73
C ASP A 72 11.69 -2.23 0.41
N ASP A 73 11.84 -1.23 1.28
CA ASP A 73 12.93 -0.25 1.21
C ASP A 73 14.15 -0.74 2.00
N PRO A 74 15.40 -0.48 1.55
CA PRO A 74 16.61 -0.90 2.25
C PRO A 74 16.74 -0.42 3.70
N SER A 75 16.02 0.62 4.11
CA SER A 75 15.98 1.08 5.51
C SER A 75 15.19 0.15 6.43
N PHE A 76 14.39 -0.78 5.89
CA PHE A 76 13.62 -1.74 6.64
C PHE A 76 14.42 -3.03 6.87
N SER A 77 14.38 -3.56 8.09
CA SER A 77 14.99 -4.87 8.39
C SER A 77 14.26 -6.04 7.71
N GLU A 78 12.99 -5.86 7.39
CA GLU A 78 12.14 -6.82 6.68
C GLU A 78 11.01 -6.09 5.93
N PRO A 79 10.42 -6.70 4.88
CA PRO A 79 9.35 -6.06 4.14
C PRO A 79 8.12 -5.78 5.01
N ILE A 80 7.55 -4.59 4.85
CA ILE A 80 6.33 -4.16 5.53
C ILE A 80 5.13 -4.53 4.67
N ARG A 81 4.21 -5.33 5.22
CA ARG A 81 2.93 -5.67 4.58
C ARG A 81 1.78 -4.83 5.13
N ALA A 82 1.00 -4.26 4.23
CA ALA A 82 -0.13 -3.40 4.57
C ALA A 82 -1.33 -3.69 3.67
N ALA A 83 -2.49 -3.17 4.07
CA ALA A 83 -3.70 -3.16 3.27
C ALA A 83 -4.24 -1.73 3.20
N LEU A 84 -4.49 -1.21 2.00
CA LEU A 84 -5.22 0.03 1.81
C LEU A 84 -6.70 -0.31 1.58
N MET A 85 -7.56 0.14 2.49
CA MET A 85 -9.00 -0.09 2.36
C MET A 85 -9.58 0.92 1.38
N GLU A 86 -10.23 0.43 0.32
CA GLU A 86 -10.87 1.28 -0.68
C GLU A 86 -12.30 1.69 -0.27
N ASN A 87 -12.82 1.10 0.81
CA ASN A 87 -14.14 1.39 1.36
C ASN A 87 -14.02 2.36 2.54
N SER A 88 -14.14 3.67 2.28
CA SER A 88 -14.31 4.67 3.33
C SER A 88 -15.28 5.76 2.89
N ASP A 89 -16.25 6.08 3.75
CA ASP A 89 -17.34 7.01 3.45
C ASP A 89 -16.88 8.48 3.35
N ASP A 90 -15.73 8.81 3.93
CA ASP A 90 -15.15 10.16 3.97
C ASP A 90 -14.13 10.43 2.84
N GLY A 91 -13.92 9.44 1.95
CA GLY A 91 -12.91 9.48 0.89
C GLY A 91 -11.46 9.42 1.40
N ALA A 92 -11.24 9.26 2.70
CA ALA A 92 -9.94 9.00 3.29
C ALA A 92 -9.73 7.49 3.41
N LEU A 93 -8.75 6.97 2.69
CA LEU A 93 -8.47 5.54 2.58
C LEU A 93 -7.39 5.14 3.60
N PRO A 94 -7.71 4.41 4.67
CA PRO A 94 -6.75 4.04 5.69
C PRO A 94 -5.85 2.90 5.20
N MET A 95 -4.53 3.07 5.39
CA MET A 95 -3.55 2.01 5.22
C MET A 95 -3.30 1.32 6.55
N LEU A 96 -3.74 0.07 6.66
CA LEU A 96 -3.55 -0.76 7.85
C LEU A 96 -2.32 -1.62 7.69
N TRP A 97 -1.45 -1.60 8.70
CA TRP A 97 -0.30 -2.47 8.76
C TRP A 97 -0.57 -3.69 9.66
N ARG A 98 0.08 -4.81 9.34
CA ARG A 98 0.11 -6.00 10.19
C ARG A 98 1.47 -6.66 10.10
N ARG A 99 2.02 -7.06 11.25
CA ARG A 99 3.17 -7.95 11.32
C ARG A 99 2.68 -9.37 11.07
N GLU A 100 3.26 -10.06 10.10
CA GLU A 100 3.05 -11.51 9.99
C GLU A 100 3.66 -12.16 11.24
N LYS A 101 2.93 -13.07 11.89
CA LYS A 101 3.55 -13.93 12.90
C LYS A 101 4.63 -14.71 12.17
N ARG A 102 5.87 -14.67 12.65
CA ARG A 102 6.87 -15.68 12.25
C ARG A 102 6.26 -17.03 12.63
N GLU A 103 5.92 -17.86 11.65
CA GLU A 103 5.77 -19.28 11.91
C GLU A 103 7.11 -19.74 12.50
N THR A 104 7.04 -20.27 13.71
CA THR A 104 8.20 -20.70 14.50
C THR A 104 8.37 -22.19 14.33
#